data_AF-A0A355SDX4-F1
#
_entry.id   AF-A0A355SDX4-F1
#
_cell.length_a   1.000
_cell.length_b   1.000
_cell.length_c   1.000
_cell.angle_alpha   90.00
_cell.angle_beta   90.00
_cell.angle_gamma   90.00
#
_symmetry.space_group_name_H-M   'P 1'
#
loop_
_entity.id
_entity.type
_entity.pdbx_description
1 polymer ?
#
loop_
_entity_poly.entity_id
_entity_poly.type
_entity_poly.pdbx_seq_one_letter_code
_entity_poly.pdbx_strand_id
1 'polypeptide(L)' 'MNTLLIATKNQGKVKEIKEILWDLPYLIKSLEELKID' A
#
# COMPACT_ATOMS: atom_id res chain seq x y z
N MET A 1 -5.21 -4.59 -13.70
CA MET A 1 -4.39 -4.49 -12.48
C MET A 1 -5.31 -4.16 -11.33
N ASN A 2 -5.36 -5.01 -10.30
CA ASN A 2 -6.18 -4.75 -9.13
C ASN A 2 -5.41 -3.85 -8.14
N THR A 3 -6.12 -2.95 -7.48
CA THR A 3 -5.51 -2.07 -6.46
C THR A 3 -5.70 -2.70 -5.08
N LEU A 4 -4.62 -2.84 -4.34
CA LEU A 4 -4.64 -3.25 -2.93
C LEU A 4 -4.50 -2.00 -2.06
N LEU A 5 -5.55 -1.69 -1.29
CA LEU A 5 -5.52 -0.60 -0.32
C LEU A 5 -4.95 -1.10 1.01
N ILE A 6 -3.84 -0.52 1.43
CA ILE A 6 -3.32 -0.62 2.79
C ILE A 6 -3.98 0.49 3.61
N ALA A 7 -4.94 0.10 4.45
CA ALA A 7 -5.68 0.99 5.33
C ALA A 7 -4.84 1.47 6.54
N THR A 8 -3.70 2.11 6.27
CA THR A 8 -2.85 2.73 7.28
C THR A 8 -2.19 4.00 6.74
N LYS A 9 -1.90 4.94 7.64
CA LYS A 9 -1.04 6.11 7.39
C LYS A 9 0.40 5.88 7.88
N ASN A 10 0.72 4.71 8.45
CA ASN A 10 2.07 4.41 8.92
C ASN A 10 2.99 4.05 7.74
N GLN A 11 3.88 4.95 7.36
CA GLN A 11 4.79 4.78 6.22
C GLN A 11 5.79 3.63 6.37
N GLY A 12 6.21 3.30 7.60
CA GLY A 12 7.07 2.13 7.86
C GLY A 12 6.38 0.83 7.47
N LYS A 13 5.13 0.65 7.93
CA LYS A 13 4.32 -0.53 7.59
C LYS A 13 3.99 -0.61 6.10
N VAL A 14 3.72 0.54 5.45
CA VAL A 14 3.47 0.59 4.00
C VAL A 14 4.71 0.12 3.23
N LYS A 15 5.91 0.52 3.65
CA LYS A 15 7.16 0.08 3.04
C LYS A 15 7.37 -1.42 3.20
N GLU A 16 7.21 -1.95 4.40
CA GLU A 16 7.33 -3.40 4.69
C GLU A 16 6.37 -4.22 3.81
N ILE A 17 5.11 -3.80 3.69
CA ILE A 17 4.11 -4.53 2.88
C ILE A 17 4.43 -4.42 1.37
N LYS A 18 4.88 -3.25 0.90
CA LYS A 18 5.31 -3.09 -0.50
C LYS A 18 6.50 -3.99 -0.84
N GLU A 19 7.43 -4.17 0.10
CA GLU A 19 8.57 -5.09 -0.06
C GLU A 19 8.14 -6.55 -0.04
N ILE A 20 7.19 -6.95 0.83
CA ILE A 20 6.70 -8.35 0.90
C ILE A 20 5.92 -8.75 -0.36
N LEU A 21 5.11 -7.84 -0.92
CA LEU A 21 4.19 -8.12 -2.03
C LEU A 21 4.73 -7.66 -3.40
N TRP A 22 6.04 -7.43 -3.51
CA TRP A 22 6.67 -6.80 -4.68
C TRP A 22 6.51 -7.61 -5.98
N ASP A 23 6.38 -8.92 -5.89
CA ASP A 23 6.26 -9.88 -6.99
C ASP A 23 4.81 -10.14 -7.41
N LEU A 24 3.84 -9.64 -6.64
CA LEU A 24 2.43 -9.81 -6.95
C LEU A 24 1.93 -8.72 -7.91
N PRO A 25 0.98 -9.04 -8.80
CA PRO A 25 0.46 -8.12 -9.81
C PRO A 25 -0.59 -7.13 -9.24
N TYR A 26 -0.30 -6.52 -8.08
CA TYR A 26 -1.15 -5.53 -7.41
C TYR A 26 -0.54 -4.13 -7.45
N LEU A 27 -1.39 -3.13 -7.67
CA LEU A 27 -1.04 -1.75 -7.40
C LEU A 27 -1.31 -1.44 -5.92
N ILE A 28 -0.25 -1.28 -5.13
CA ILE A 28 -0.36 -1.01 -3.70
C ILE A 28 -0.56 0.48 -3.47
N LYS A 29 -1.63 0.85 -2.74
CA LYS A 29 -1.97 2.23 -2.33
C LYS A 29 -2.18 2.29 -0.82
N SER A 30 -1.79 3.40 -0.20
CA SER A 30 -2.01 3.70 1.22
C SER A 30 -3.05 4.82 1.40
N LEU A 31 -3.56 5.01 2.62
CA LEU A 31 -4.48 6.11 2.94
C LEU A 31 -3.84 7.48 2.65
N GLU A 32 -2.55 7.61 2.93
CA GLU A 32 -1.79 8.86 2.70
C GLU A 32 -1.67 9.19 1.20
N GLU A 33 -1.37 8.20 0.36
CA GLU A 33 -1.30 8.39 -1.11
C GLU A 33 -2.66 8.73 -1.72
N LEU A 34 -3.76 8.30 -1.08
CA LEU A 34 -5.12 8.57 -1.53
C LEU A 34 -5.76 9.80 -0.86
N LYS A 35 -5.05 10.46 0.07
CA LYS A 35 -5.56 11.61 0.85
C LYS A 35 -6.89 11.29 1.54
N ILE A 36 -7.04 10.07 2.06
CA ILE A 36 -8.21 9.63 2.81
C ILE A 36 -7.95 9.88 4.30
N ASP A 37 -8.89 10.55 4.96
CA ASP A 37 -8.79 10.85 6.39
C ASP A 37 -9.10 9.65 7.29
#